data_AF-A0A9E4LE06-F1
#
_entry.id   AF-A0A9E4LE06-F1
#
_cell.length_a   1.000
_cell.length_b   1.000
_cell.length_c   1.000
_cell.angle_alpha   90.00
_cell.angle_beta   90.00
_cell.angle_gamma   90.00
#
_symmetry.space_group_name_H-M   'P 1'
#
loop_
_entity.id
_entity.type
_entity.pdbx_description
1 polymer ?
#
loop_
_entity_poly.entity_id
_entity_poly.type
_entity_poly.pdbx_seq_one_letter_code
_entity_poly.pdbx_strand_id
1 'polypeptide(L)'
;MYQTIEVGHLQGGAMVELETVVDTGAADSVLPSGVLAELGIFPNEEISCTLADGSIVDWGYGSAMFRIDGRQWPCPVIFGPDDLETYLLGATTLEVFKLTVDPVNNRLRPVQTSRLGWGGPV
;
A
#
# COMPACT_ATOMS: atom_id res chain seq x y z
N MET A 1 2.34 13.91 0.41
CA MET A 1 1.44 14.08 -0.76
C MET A 1 0.28 13.13 -0.57
N TYR A 2 -0.95 13.57 -0.80
CA TYR A 2 -2.10 12.68 -0.75
C TYR A 2 -2.30 11.95 -2.08
N GLN A 3 -2.70 10.69 -2.00
CA GLN A 3 -3.09 9.86 -3.12
C GLN A 3 -4.36 9.10 -2.75
N THR A 4 -5.40 9.27 -3.56
CA THR A 4 -6.60 8.45 -3.48
C THR A 4 -6.32 7.08 -4.10
N ILE A 5 -6.69 6.03 -3.38
CA ILE A 5 -6.64 4.64 -3.85
C ILE A 5 -8.00 3.99 -3.65
N GLU A 6 -8.33 2.96 -4.43
CA GLU A 6 -9.43 2.07 -4.08
C GLU A 6 -8.88 0.76 -3.53
N VAL A 7 -9.52 0.21 -2.50
CA VAL A 7 -9.11 -1.02 -1.83
C VAL A 7 -10.27 -2.01 -1.81
N GLY A 8 -9.99 -3.27 -2.09
CA GLY A 8 -11.00 -4.33 -2.11
C GLY A 8 -10.42 -5.73 -1.87
N HIS A 9 -11.29 -6.72 -1.81
CA HIS A 9 -10.91 -8.11 -1.58
C HIS A 9 -10.22 -8.72 -2.81
N LEU A 10 -9.23 -9.61 -2.60
CA LEU A 10 -8.50 -10.27 -3.68
C LEU A 10 -9.39 -11.12 -4.63
N GLN A 11 -10.52 -11.66 -4.16
CA GLN A 11 -11.45 -12.44 -4.99
C GLN A 11 -12.47 -11.56 -5.72
N GLY A 12 -12.29 -10.24 -5.67
CA GLY A 12 -13.19 -9.24 -6.27
C GLY A 12 -14.33 -8.84 -5.34
N GLY A 13 -15.24 -8.00 -5.83
CA GLY A 13 -16.34 -7.43 -5.07
C GLY A 13 -16.30 -5.91 -5.06
N ALA A 14 -16.95 -5.31 -4.06
CA ALA A 14 -16.90 -3.88 -3.86
C ALA A 14 -15.48 -3.42 -3.50
N MET A 15 -15.14 -2.21 -3.92
CA MET A 15 -13.94 -1.51 -3.49
C MET A 15 -14.37 -0.21 -2.81
N VAL A 16 -13.60 0.22 -1.82
CA VAL A 16 -13.81 1.50 -1.12
C VAL A 16 -12.67 2.44 -1.47
N GLU A 17 -13.01 3.72 -1.64
CA GLU A 17 -12.04 4.78 -1.89
C GLU A 17 -11.46 5.25 -0.56
N LEU A 18 -10.13 5.32 -0.48
CA LEU A 18 -9.39 5.80 0.68
C LEU A 18 -8.40 6.88 0.26
N GLU A 19 -8.39 7.99 0.99
CA GLU A 19 -7.35 8.99 0.89
C GLU A 19 -6.15 8.56 1.75
N THR A 20 -4.97 8.48 1.13
CA THR A 20 -3.73 8.02 1.79
C THR A 20 -2.63 9.06 1.61
N VAL A 21 -1.64 9.07 2.50
CA VAL A 21 -0.39 9.82 2.29
C VAL A 21 0.65 8.88 1.71
N VAL A 22 1.27 9.32 0.61
CA VAL A 22 2.45 8.67 0.05
C VAL A 22 3.61 8.81 1.03
N ASP A 23 4.05 7.69 1.58
CA ASP A 23 5.16 7.61 2.51
C ASP A 23 6.17 6.55 2.04
N THR A 24 7.27 7.02 1.43
CA THR A 24 8.36 6.15 0.98
C THR A 24 9.23 5.63 2.13
N GLY A 25 9.04 6.15 3.36
CA GLY A 25 9.69 5.64 4.57
C GLY A 25 8.96 4.44 5.18
N ALA A 26 7.67 4.29 4.89
CA ALA A 26 6.91 3.09 5.20
C ALA A 26 7.19 1.99 4.16
N ALA A 27 7.57 0.80 4.62
CA ALA A 27 7.82 -0.33 3.72
C ALA A 27 6.53 -0.75 3.00
N ASP A 28 5.48 -1.05 3.76
CA ASP A 28 4.17 -1.46 3.26
C ASP A 28 3.09 -0.43 3.60
N SER A 29 1.96 -0.52 2.90
CA SER A 29 0.83 0.38 3.14
C SER A 29 0.14 0.04 4.47
N VAL A 30 -0.29 1.06 5.20
CA VAL A 30 -0.98 0.91 6.49
C VAL A 30 -2.40 1.43 6.33
N LEU A 31 -3.38 0.54 6.48
CA LEU A 31 -4.80 0.84 6.34
C LEU A 31 -5.56 0.44 7.62
N PRO A 32 -6.69 1.09 7.93
CA PRO A 32 -7.45 0.82 9.15
C PRO A 32 -8.08 -0.58 9.10
N SER A 33 -7.88 -1.33 10.18
CA SER A 33 -8.32 -2.72 10.32
C SER A 33 -9.83 -2.88 10.13
N GLY A 34 -10.64 -1.96 10.64
CA GLY A 34 -12.09 -1.96 10.54
C GLY A 34 -12.57 -1.87 9.09
N VAL A 35 -11.98 -0.99 8.28
CA VAL A 35 -12.32 -0.89 6.84
C VAL A 35 -11.95 -2.16 6.10
N LEU A 36 -10.79 -2.74 6.38
CA LEU A 36 -10.37 -4.01 5.78
C LEU A 36 -11.34 -5.15 6.18
N ALA A 37 -11.75 -5.21 7.44
CA ALA A 37 -12.71 -6.18 7.93
C ALA A 37 -14.10 -6.04 7.29
N GLU A 38 -14.59 -4.81 7.06
CA GLU A 38 -15.84 -4.55 6.33
C GLU A 38 -15.81 -5.06 4.88
N LEU A 39 -14.63 -5.05 4.26
CA LEU A 39 -14.37 -5.65 2.95
C LEU A 39 -14.21 -7.18 2.99
N GLY A 40 -14.26 -7.79 4.17
CA GLY A 40 -14.00 -9.22 4.40
C GLY A 40 -12.53 -9.61 4.32
N ILE A 41 -11.61 -8.65 4.44
CA ILE A 41 -10.17 -8.85 4.38
C ILE A 41 -9.65 -8.98 5.81
N PHE A 42 -8.97 -10.09 6.10
CA PHE A 42 -8.42 -10.39 7.42
C PHE A 42 -6.91 -10.63 7.32
N PRO A 43 -6.15 -10.37 8.40
CA PRO A 43 -4.71 -10.59 8.39
C PRO A 43 -4.38 -12.08 8.20
N ASN A 44 -3.29 -12.34 7.47
CA ASN A 44 -2.70 -13.66 7.28
C ASN A 44 -1.81 -14.06 8.46
N GLU A 45 -1.11 -13.08 9.04
CA GLU A 45 -0.21 -13.23 10.17
C GLU A 45 -0.13 -11.91 10.97
N GLU A 46 0.58 -11.94 12.10
CA GLU A 46 1.00 -10.73 12.82
C GLU A 46 2.50 -10.53 12.60
N ILE A 47 2.91 -9.28 12.42
CA ILE A 47 4.32 -8.90 12.28
C ILE A 47 4.67 -7.78 13.26
N SER A 48 5.93 -7.74 13.70
CA SER A 48 6.46 -6.61 14.46
C SER A 48 6.84 -5.46 13.52
N CYS A 49 6.25 -4.30 13.75
CA CYS A 49 6.49 -3.07 13.02
C CYS A 49 7.26 -2.07 13.90
N THR A 50 8.28 -1.42 13.34
CA THR A 50 8.93 -0.27 13.99
C THR A 50 8.28 1.01 13.50
N LEU A 51 7.70 1.79 14.41
CA LEU A 51 7.07 3.07 14.09
C LEU A 51 8.10 4.20 13.96
N ALA A 52 7.66 5.36 13.47
CA ALA A 52 8.53 6.52 13.23
C ALA A 52 9.22 7.06 14.51
N ASP A 53 8.61 6.85 15.69
CA ASP A 53 9.18 7.21 16.99
C ASP A 53 10.14 6.13 17.56
N GLY A 54 10.32 5.03 16.82
CA GLY A 54 11.16 3.89 17.21
C GLY A 54 10.48 2.87 18.12
N SER A 55 9.21 3.07 18.48
CA SER A 55 8.43 2.05 19.20
C SER A 55 8.16 0.83 18.32
N ILE A 56 7.97 -0.33 18.97
CA ILE A 56 7.64 -1.59 18.30
C ILE A 56 6.21 -1.96 18.66
N VAL A 57 5.42 -2.27 17.64
CA VAL A 57 4.03 -2.73 17.75
C VAL A 57 3.87 -4.02 16.94
N ASP A 58 2.99 -4.91 17.38
CA ASP A 58 2.60 -6.09 16.61
C ASP A 58 1.25 -5.81 15.96
N TRP A 59 1.23 -5.76 14.62
CA TRP A 59 0.04 -5.49 13.83
C TRP A 59 -0.22 -6.62 12.82
N GLY A 60 -1.47 -6.77 12.44
CA GLY A 60 -1.86 -7.74 11.42
C GLY A 60 -1.21 -7.41 10.07
N TYR A 61 -0.89 -8.44 9.30
CA TYR A 61 -0.29 -8.32 7.98
C TYR A 61 -0.97 -9.27 7.00
N GLY A 62 -1.21 -8.80 5.79
CA GLY A 62 -1.90 -9.58 4.77
C GLY A 62 -1.84 -8.90 3.41
N SER A 63 -2.85 -9.16 2.58
CA SER A 63 -2.90 -8.59 1.23
C SER A 63 -4.31 -8.13 0.87
N ALA A 64 -4.38 -6.98 0.21
CA ALA A 64 -5.61 -6.47 -0.37
C ALA A 64 -5.40 -6.11 -1.85
N MET A 65 -6.50 -5.98 -2.56
CA MET A 65 -6.49 -5.54 -3.95
C MET A 65 -6.53 -4.03 -4.00
N PHE A 66 -5.50 -3.41 -4.57
CA PHE A 66 -5.42 -1.96 -4.68
C PHE A 66 -5.76 -1.56 -6.12
N ARG A 67 -6.42 -0.41 -6.29
CA ARG A 67 -6.58 0.25 -7.59
C ARG A 67 -6.06 1.68 -7.52
N ILE A 68 -5.16 2.01 -8.45
CA ILE A 68 -4.57 3.34 -8.60
C ILE A 68 -4.52 3.63 -10.10
N ASP A 69 -5.02 4.80 -10.52
CA ASP A 69 -5.09 5.23 -11.93
C ASP A 69 -5.67 4.15 -12.88
N GLY A 70 -6.74 3.48 -12.43
CA GLY A 70 -7.44 2.44 -13.20
C GLY A 70 -6.70 1.10 -13.34
N ARG A 71 -5.49 0.97 -12.78
CA ARG A 71 -4.73 -0.28 -12.73
C ARG A 71 -4.99 -0.96 -11.40
N GLN A 72 -5.02 -2.28 -11.38
CA GLN A 72 -5.39 -3.04 -10.19
C GLN A 72 -4.37 -4.16 -9.94
N TRP A 73 -3.80 -4.19 -8.74
CA TRP A 73 -2.79 -5.18 -8.34
C TRP A 73 -2.91 -5.55 -6.85
N PRO A 74 -2.66 -6.82 -6.47
CA PRO A 74 -2.55 -7.20 -5.07
C PRO A 74 -1.32 -6.54 -4.45
N CYS A 75 -1.50 -5.96 -3.27
CA CYS A 75 -0.40 -5.36 -2.49
C CYS A 75 -0.45 -5.87 -1.05
N PRO A 76 0.71 -5.99 -0.39
CA PRO A 76 0.75 -6.21 1.04
C PRO A 76 0.15 -5.01 1.78
N VAL A 77 -0.47 -5.29 2.92
CA VAL A 77 -1.08 -4.29 3.79
C VAL A 77 -0.87 -4.65 5.25
N ILE A 78 -0.51 -3.65 6.03
CA ILE A 78 -0.49 -3.70 7.49
C ILE A 78 -1.83 -3.17 8.01
N PHE A 79 -2.42 -3.93 8.93
CA PHE A 79 -3.71 -3.67 9.56
C PHE A 79 -3.48 -2.75 10.75
N GLY A 80 -3.50 -1.46 10.49
CA GLY A 80 -3.31 -0.41 11.49
C GLY A 80 -4.57 -0.16 12.33
N PRO A 81 -4.46 0.61 13.41
CA PRO A 81 -5.61 0.95 14.24
C PRO A 81 -6.57 1.90 13.50
N ASP A 82 -7.85 1.86 13.89
CA ASP A 82 -8.90 2.64 13.22
C ASP A 82 -8.85 4.15 13.53
N ASP A 83 -8.11 4.54 14.57
CA ASP A 83 -7.91 5.93 14.99
C ASP A 83 -6.64 6.57 14.41
N LEU A 84 -6.00 5.92 13.42
CA LEU A 84 -4.89 6.53 12.68
C LEU A 84 -5.31 7.87 12.06
N GLU A 85 -4.54 8.92 12.35
CA GLU A 85 -4.76 10.25 11.78
C GLU A 85 -4.67 10.25 10.25
N THR A 86 -3.86 9.37 9.67
CA THR A 86 -3.68 9.26 8.23
C THR A 86 -3.22 7.86 7.82
N TYR A 87 -3.77 7.37 6.70
CA TYR A 87 -3.40 6.08 6.12
C TYR A 87 -2.18 6.21 5.22
N LEU A 88 -1.34 5.18 5.17
CA LEU A 88 -0.06 5.25 4.47
C LEU A 88 -0.08 4.44 3.19
N LEU A 89 0.43 5.02 2.10
CA LEU A 89 0.77 4.33 0.87
C LEU A 89 2.27 4.09 0.84
N GLY A 90 2.67 2.87 1.17
CA GLY A 90 4.07 2.47 1.37
C GLY A 90 4.83 2.20 0.08
N ALA A 91 6.15 2.06 0.21
CA ALA A 91 7.09 1.85 -0.88
C ALA A 91 6.76 0.62 -1.74
N THR A 92 6.41 -0.52 -1.12
CA THR A 92 6.09 -1.75 -1.85
C THR A 92 4.90 -1.55 -2.79
N THR A 93 3.87 -0.80 -2.38
CA THR A 93 2.73 -0.51 -3.25
C THR A 93 3.15 0.35 -4.44
N LEU A 94 3.97 1.38 -4.22
CA LEU A 94 4.52 2.19 -5.32
C LEU A 94 5.31 1.33 -6.32
N GLU A 95 6.12 0.38 -5.83
CA GLU A 95 6.91 -0.52 -6.67
C GLU A 95 6.07 -1.52 -7.47
N VAL A 96 5.02 -2.08 -6.87
CA VAL A 96 4.03 -2.94 -7.54
C VAL A 96 3.40 -2.19 -8.71
N PHE A 97 3.00 -0.94 -8.47
CA PHE A 97 2.37 -0.09 -9.47
C PHE A 97 3.35 0.56 -10.47
N LYS A 98 4.67 0.40 -10.26
CA LYS A 98 5.72 1.06 -11.05
C LYS A 98 5.58 2.59 -11.01
N LEU A 99 5.35 3.12 -9.82
CA LEU A 99 5.22 4.55 -9.54
C LEU A 99 6.44 5.06 -8.76
N THR A 100 6.73 6.34 -8.92
CA THR A 100 7.72 7.07 -8.12
C THR A 100 7.18 8.45 -7.79
N VAL A 101 7.70 9.06 -6.72
CA VAL A 101 7.31 10.40 -6.28
C VAL A 101 7.99 11.44 -7.17
N ASP A 102 7.21 12.39 -7.68
CA ASP A 102 7.68 13.63 -8.28
C ASP A 102 7.44 14.77 -7.26
N PRO A 103 8.43 15.09 -6.41
CA PRO A 103 8.25 16.08 -5.34
C PRO A 103 8.12 17.51 -5.88
N VAL A 104 8.63 17.78 -7.09
CA VAL A 104 8.57 19.11 -7.71
C VAL A 104 7.15 19.41 -8.18
N ASN A 105 6.49 18.42 -8.80
CA ASN A 105 5.12 18.57 -9.31
C ASN A 105 4.04 18.05 -8.35
N ASN A 106 4.44 17.59 -7.15
CA ASN A 106 3.57 17.01 -6.13
C ASN A 106 2.60 15.95 -6.69
N ARG A 107 3.13 14.98 -7.45
CA ARG A 107 2.36 13.85 -8.00
C ARG A 107 3.13 12.54 -7.99
N LEU A 108 2.44 11.42 -8.16
CA LEU A 108 3.04 10.17 -8.59
C LEU A 108 3.28 10.21 -10.11
N ARG A 109 4.38 9.60 -10.56
CA ARG A 109 4.65 9.41 -11.98
C ARG A 109 5.05 7.97 -12.29
N PRO A 110 4.71 7.44 -13.48
CA PRO A 110 5.18 6.13 -13.90
C PRO A 110 6.70 6.05 -14.00
N VAL A 111 7.26 4.91 -13.60
CA VAL A 111 8.63 4.53 -13.90
C VAL A 111 8.66 3.95 -15.32
N GLN A 112 9.37 4.63 -16.23
CA GLN A 112 9.34 4.34 -17.67
C GLN A 112 9.95 2.99 -18.07
N THR A 113 10.68 2.30 -17.19
CA THR A 113 11.33 1.02 -17.56
C THR A 113 11.48 0.10 -16.37
N SER A 114 10.98 -1.12 -16.48
CA SER A 114 11.41 -2.23 -15.63
C SER A 114 12.81 -2.65 -16.07
N ARG A 115 13.84 -2.24 -15.34
CA ARG A 115 15.19 -2.74 -15.59
C ARG A 115 15.27 -4.19 -15.11
N LEU A 116 15.31 -5.11 -16.05
CA LEU A 116 15.65 -6.50 -15.74
C LEU A 116 17.16 -6.55 -15.48
N GLY A 117 17.56 -7.04 -14.31
CA GLY A 117 18.97 -7.36 -14.01
C GLY A 117 19.49 -8.59 -14.78
N TRP A 118 18.71 -9.11 -15.73
CA TRP A 118 19.02 -10.29 -16.52
C TRP A 118 20.03 -9.96 -17.61
N GLY A 119 21.22 -10.57 -17.55
CA GLY A 119 22.28 -10.46 -18.55
C GLY A 119 22.46 -11.71 -19.43
N GLY A 120 21.51 -12.66 -19.41
CA GLY A 120 21.58 -13.91 -20.18
C GLY A 120 20.91 -13.81 -21.56
N PRO A 121 21.18 -14.75 -22.49
CA PRO A 121 20.56 -14.73 -23.81
C PRO A 121 19.05 -14.95 -23.71
N VAL A 122 18.30 -14.25 -24.58
CA VAL A 122 16.87 -14.44 -24.84
C VAL A 122 16.64 -15.53 -25.89
#